data_AF-A0A957VZU7-F1
#
_entry.id   AF-A0A957VZU7-F1
#
_cell.length_a   1.000
_cell.length_b   1.000
_cell.length_c   1.000
_cell.angle_alpha   90.00
_cell.angle_beta   90.00
_cell.angle_gamma   90.00
#
_symmetry.space_group_name_H-M   'P 1'
#
loop_
_entity.id
_entity.type
_entity.pdbx_description
1 polymer ?
#
loop_
_entity_poly.entity_id
_entity_poly.type
_entity_poly.pdbx_seq_one_letter_code
_entity_poly.pdbx_strand_id
1 'polypeptide(L)'
;MAGLMVIFITGCSLLSPPPPPPQGNTNPPPPPQNNAQPPPASEQREAVSQPQPVPTVAEPSSPSGGFTLTSPVMENGGQLPARFTCDGESLSPPLAWQGAPAGTVGYALAMHHVPGPGDTHWYWVVYNIPATTLSVDAGAVKFGTFGTNSVNNELAYAPPCSRGPGEKLYTITVYALSAAPNLPDPRGVDRDTLLAAIADITLAQASLDVTYERGQTGGVAPEPDEANSQLAARNETDCDPYGVFAAYADQVHITCDDTFLYVETETGQPNHEMMRGITAWILRVPIPFRYTGERAWKIPRSPHWLEGHAAAHARGPIAMAVNGVPIYHFDKRPDVTLDDSYVYDPKFDTVQQGELDHCGGHAGQGEDYHYHTAPVCLLDHHHLDQPIGYTLGGAEIFYGTGADDYYGEGRYNDINNLPAEPLDDCNGLRLADGSYVYYTTHEPPYTIGCYHEEVDWALQIEPHQMRDLGQFGRNASEIVSLTIDNGVRTLLFKTDRGEINALVYQPSTTGPDCWDFQFRTQVDQPVPAETHCRVE
;
A
#
# COMPACT_ATOMS: atom_id res chain seq x y z
N MET A 1 -0.39 -64.36 35.39
CA MET A 1 -1.37 -65.10 34.57
C MET A 1 -2.77 -64.78 35.08
N ALA A 2 -3.51 -63.96 34.33
CA ALA A 2 -4.96 -63.82 34.44
C ALA A 2 -5.41 -63.17 33.12
N GLY A 3 -6.07 -63.96 32.27
CA GLY A 3 -6.62 -63.49 31.00
C GLY A 3 -7.95 -62.79 31.24
N LEU A 4 -8.16 -61.67 30.55
CA LEU A 4 -9.46 -61.02 30.46
C LEU A 4 -9.84 -60.94 28.98
N MET A 5 -10.98 -61.56 28.70
CA MET A 5 -11.61 -61.77 27.40
C MET A 5 -12.26 -60.46 26.93
N VAL A 6 -11.85 -59.96 25.76
CA VAL A 6 -12.44 -58.77 25.12
C VAL A 6 -13.54 -59.21 24.16
N ILE A 7 -14.74 -58.68 24.38
CA ILE A 7 -15.93 -58.87 23.55
C ILE A 7 -15.89 -57.85 22.42
N PHE A 8 -15.90 -58.31 21.16
CA PHE A 8 -16.11 -57.48 19.97
C PHE A 8 -17.60 -57.19 19.79
N ILE A 9 -17.98 -55.92 19.72
CA ILE A 9 -19.30 -55.49 19.23
C ILE A 9 -19.12 -54.92 17.82
N THR A 10 -19.84 -55.54 16.89
CA THR A 10 -19.85 -55.28 15.46
C THR A 10 -20.83 -54.14 15.10
N GLY A 11 -20.39 -53.26 14.19
CA GLY A 11 -21.24 -52.69 13.13
C GLY A 11 -22.12 -51.49 13.47
N CYS A 12 -21.66 -50.29 13.09
CA CYS A 12 -22.53 -49.15 12.79
C CYS A 12 -22.14 -48.58 11.43
N SER A 13 -22.93 -48.92 10.40
CA SER A 13 -22.81 -48.38 9.05
C SER A 13 -23.49 -47.00 9.00
N LEU A 14 -22.72 -45.94 8.76
CA LEU A 14 -23.25 -44.61 8.48
C LEU A 14 -23.67 -44.54 7.01
N LEU A 15 -24.97 -44.39 6.78
CA LEU A 15 -25.58 -44.11 5.48
C LEU A 15 -25.32 -42.65 5.10
N SER A 16 -24.75 -42.42 3.92
CA SER A 16 -24.63 -41.10 3.30
C SER A 16 -26.02 -40.54 2.90
N PRO A 17 -26.25 -39.22 2.99
CA PRO A 17 -27.50 -38.62 2.54
C PRO A 17 -27.60 -38.59 1.00
N PRO A 18 -28.82 -38.62 0.43
CA PRO A 18 -29.03 -38.60 -1.02
C PRO A 18 -28.77 -37.22 -1.64
N PRO A 19 -28.41 -37.15 -2.93
CA PRO A 19 -28.15 -35.90 -3.63
C PRO A 19 -29.43 -35.10 -3.91
N PRO A 20 -29.35 -33.76 -4.03
CA PRO A 20 -30.49 -32.92 -4.34
C PRO A 20 -30.98 -33.11 -5.80
N PRO A 21 -32.27 -32.84 -6.08
CA PRO A 21 -32.85 -32.99 -7.42
C PRO A 21 -32.33 -31.93 -8.41
N PRO A 22 -32.33 -32.23 -9.73
CA PRO A 22 -31.78 -31.33 -10.74
C PRO A 22 -32.63 -30.06 -10.89
N GLN A 23 -31.98 -28.90 -10.84
CA GLN A 23 -32.61 -27.62 -11.14
C GLN A 23 -32.86 -27.51 -12.66
N GLY A 24 -34.12 -27.28 -13.02
CA GLY A 24 -34.56 -27.13 -14.40
C GLY A 24 -34.07 -25.82 -15.00
N ASN A 25 -33.35 -25.92 -16.12
CA ASN A 25 -32.93 -24.82 -16.96
C ASN A 25 -34.15 -24.22 -17.67
N THR A 26 -34.52 -22.97 -17.37
CA THR A 26 -35.53 -22.22 -18.14
C THR A 26 -34.99 -20.85 -18.53
N ASN A 27 -34.06 -20.83 -19.50
CA ASN A 27 -33.71 -19.61 -20.20
C ASN A 27 -34.63 -19.46 -21.43
N PRO A 28 -35.35 -18.33 -21.59
CA PRO A 28 -36.08 -18.02 -22.81
C PRO A 28 -35.11 -17.64 -23.96
N PRO A 29 -35.51 -17.84 -25.24
CA PRO A 29 -34.63 -17.63 -26.39
C PRO A 29 -34.42 -16.13 -26.69
N PRO A 30 -33.25 -15.75 -27.26
CA PRO A 30 -32.96 -14.37 -27.62
C PRO A 30 -33.76 -13.90 -28.85
N PRO A 31 -34.07 -12.59 -28.96
CA PRO A 31 -34.79 -12.03 -30.10
C PRO A 31 -33.91 -11.92 -31.37
N PRO A 32 -34.53 -11.87 -32.58
CA PRO A 32 -33.81 -11.94 -33.85
C PRO A 32 -33.03 -10.67 -34.19
N GLN A 33 -31.80 -10.85 -34.66
CA GLN A 33 -30.93 -9.81 -35.20
C GLN A 33 -31.42 -9.38 -36.59
N ASN A 34 -31.60 -8.08 -36.81
CA ASN A 34 -31.96 -7.52 -38.11
C ASN A 34 -30.80 -6.65 -38.63
N ASN A 35 -30.02 -7.21 -39.55
CA ASN A 35 -29.00 -6.51 -40.31
C ASN A 35 -29.65 -5.78 -41.48
N ALA A 36 -29.67 -4.44 -41.44
CA ALA A 36 -29.94 -3.62 -42.61
C ALA A 36 -29.21 -2.27 -42.52
N GLN A 37 -28.13 -2.15 -43.28
CA GLN A 37 -27.39 -0.91 -43.50
C GLN A 37 -27.91 -0.21 -44.77
N PRO A 38 -28.21 1.10 -44.77
CA PRO A 38 -28.45 1.85 -46.00
C PRO A 38 -27.13 2.39 -46.61
N PRO A 39 -27.08 2.63 -47.95
CA PRO A 39 -25.86 2.87 -48.70
C PRO A 39 -25.38 4.34 -48.67
N PRO A 40 -24.13 4.62 -49.07
CA PRO A 40 -23.58 5.98 -49.09
C PRO A 40 -23.93 6.70 -50.39
N ALA A 41 -24.21 8.00 -50.30
CA ALA A 41 -24.31 8.89 -51.46
C ALA A 41 -23.09 9.84 -51.51
N SER A 42 -22.40 9.78 -52.63
CA SER A 42 -21.31 10.62 -53.14
C SER A 42 -21.78 12.05 -53.43
N GLU A 43 -20.94 13.08 -53.21
CA GLU A 43 -20.31 13.99 -54.20
C GLU A 43 -20.31 15.39 -53.54
N GLN A 44 -19.44 16.37 -53.74
CA GLN A 44 -18.23 16.64 -54.52
C GLN A 44 -17.59 17.89 -53.86
N ARG A 45 -16.29 18.11 -54.08
CA ARG A 45 -15.52 19.27 -53.60
C ARG A 45 -15.86 20.54 -54.39
N GLU A 46 -15.98 21.67 -53.71
CA GLU A 46 -15.60 22.99 -54.23
C GLU A 46 -15.01 23.84 -53.09
N ALA A 47 -13.93 24.56 -53.38
CA ALA A 47 -13.12 25.32 -52.44
C ALA A 47 -13.35 26.82 -52.63
N VAL A 48 -13.54 27.59 -51.55
CA VAL A 48 -13.40 29.06 -51.58
C VAL A 48 -12.84 29.63 -50.26
N SER A 49 -11.66 30.23 -50.41
CA SER A 49 -11.04 31.39 -49.74
C SER A 49 -11.55 31.94 -48.40
N GLN A 50 -10.61 32.11 -47.47
CA GLN A 50 -10.73 32.88 -46.22
C GLN A 50 -10.93 34.39 -46.42
N PRO A 51 -11.51 35.08 -45.42
CA PRO A 51 -11.04 36.40 -45.00
C PRO A 51 -10.80 36.54 -43.48
N GLN A 52 -9.80 37.34 -43.14
CA GLN A 52 -9.43 37.82 -41.80
C GLN A 52 -10.22 39.09 -41.38
N PRO A 53 -10.11 39.62 -40.13
CA PRO A 53 -11.24 39.90 -39.22
C PRO A 53 -11.58 41.41 -39.02
N VAL A 54 -12.54 41.70 -38.11
CA VAL A 54 -12.74 42.89 -37.20
C VAL A 54 -14.25 43.28 -37.10
N PRO A 55 -14.83 43.83 -35.98
CA PRO A 55 -14.58 43.71 -34.54
C PRO A 55 -15.81 43.24 -33.71
N THR A 56 -15.54 42.94 -32.44
CA THR A 56 -16.42 42.58 -31.32
C THR A 56 -17.63 43.48 -31.07
N VAL A 57 -18.81 42.86 -30.88
CA VAL A 57 -19.87 43.35 -29.99
C VAL A 57 -20.00 42.32 -28.87
N ALA A 58 -19.86 42.79 -27.64
CA ALA A 58 -19.81 41.97 -26.43
C ALA A 58 -21.15 41.26 -26.18
N GLU A 59 -21.09 39.93 -26.09
CA GLU A 59 -22.10 39.10 -25.46
C GLU A 59 -21.90 39.12 -23.92
N PRO A 60 -22.98 38.92 -23.13
CA PRO A 60 -22.95 39.14 -21.70
C PRO A 60 -21.95 38.19 -21.04
N SER A 61 -21.00 38.79 -20.32
CA SER A 61 -20.01 38.12 -19.50
C SER A 61 -20.67 37.18 -18.50
N SER A 62 -20.33 35.90 -18.59
CA SER A 62 -20.43 34.94 -17.49
C SER A 62 -19.87 35.59 -16.20
N PRO A 63 -20.52 35.46 -15.04
CA PRO A 63 -19.82 35.75 -13.81
C PRO A 63 -18.69 34.72 -13.67
N SER A 64 -17.48 35.22 -13.55
CA SER A 64 -16.23 34.51 -13.28
C SER A 64 -16.31 33.55 -12.08
N GLY A 65 -15.43 32.55 -12.05
CA GLY A 65 -14.68 32.31 -10.82
C GLY A 65 -14.19 30.90 -10.61
N GLY A 66 -12.94 30.61 -11.04
CA GLY A 66 -11.91 29.79 -10.38
C GLY A 66 -12.23 28.53 -9.56
N PHE A 67 -13.45 27.99 -9.57
CA PHE A 67 -13.81 26.83 -8.79
C PHE A 67 -13.25 25.59 -9.46
N THR A 68 -12.27 24.95 -8.82
CA THR A 68 -11.55 23.81 -9.38
C THR A 68 -11.65 22.62 -8.44
N LEU A 69 -11.75 21.44 -9.03
CA LEU A 69 -11.63 20.14 -8.36
C LEU A 69 -10.35 19.48 -8.87
N THR A 70 -9.52 19.01 -7.95
CA THR A 70 -8.23 18.35 -8.23
C THR A 70 -8.07 17.14 -7.34
N SER A 71 -7.18 16.23 -7.71
CA SER A 71 -6.72 15.13 -6.86
C SER A 71 -5.19 15.11 -6.86
N PRO A 72 -4.53 14.79 -5.74
CA PRO A 72 -3.08 14.65 -5.70
C PRO A 72 -2.58 13.40 -6.46
N VAL A 73 -3.47 12.48 -6.81
CA VAL A 73 -3.13 11.16 -7.40
C VAL A 73 -3.80 10.92 -8.76
N MET A 74 -4.56 11.89 -9.28
CA MET A 74 -5.25 11.79 -10.57
C MET A 74 -5.32 13.15 -11.26
N GLU A 75 -5.15 13.13 -12.57
CA GLU A 75 -5.35 14.29 -13.44
C GLU A 75 -6.68 14.19 -14.18
N ASN A 76 -7.20 15.34 -14.62
CA ASN A 76 -8.42 15.38 -15.42
C ASN A 76 -8.19 14.78 -16.81
N GLY A 77 -9.01 13.79 -17.19
CA GLY A 77 -8.83 12.95 -18.36
C GLY A 77 -7.81 11.82 -18.17
N GLY A 78 -7.24 11.68 -16.97
CA GLY A 78 -6.28 10.62 -16.64
C GLY A 78 -6.94 9.33 -16.18
N GLN A 79 -6.13 8.34 -15.79
CA GLN A 79 -6.64 7.09 -15.23
C GLN A 79 -7.12 7.29 -13.78
N LEU A 80 -8.16 6.53 -13.42
CA LEU A 80 -8.54 6.26 -12.04
C LEU A 80 -7.66 5.11 -11.51
N PRO A 81 -6.76 5.35 -10.55
CA PRO A 81 -5.91 4.32 -9.99
C PRO A 81 -6.72 3.13 -9.48
N ALA A 82 -6.23 1.92 -9.74
CA ALA A 82 -6.92 0.67 -9.37
C ALA A 82 -7.28 0.61 -7.89
N ARG A 83 -6.50 1.23 -7.00
CA ARG A 83 -6.79 1.35 -5.56
C ARG A 83 -8.13 2.00 -5.21
N PHE A 84 -8.68 2.82 -6.11
CA PHE A 84 -10.00 3.43 -5.93
C PHE A 84 -11.12 2.63 -6.61
N THR A 85 -10.79 1.47 -7.19
CA THR A 85 -11.71 0.56 -7.88
C THR A 85 -11.79 -0.77 -7.12
N CYS A 86 -12.66 -1.69 -7.56
CA CYS A 86 -12.81 -2.98 -6.89
C CYS A 86 -11.62 -3.92 -7.13
N ASP A 87 -10.71 -3.55 -8.03
CA ASP A 87 -9.49 -4.28 -8.34
C ASP A 87 -8.30 -3.82 -7.47
N GLY A 88 -8.54 -2.93 -6.50
CA GLY A 88 -7.56 -2.53 -5.48
C GLY A 88 -8.23 -2.27 -4.13
N GLU A 89 -7.69 -1.34 -3.33
CA GLU A 89 -8.13 -1.06 -1.95
C GLU A 89 -9.59 -0.62 -1.79
N SER A 90 -10.32 -0.37 -2.89
CA SER A 90 -11.72 0.04 -2.86
C SER A 90 -12.00 1.35 -2.11
N LEU A 91 -10.97 2.20 -1.95
CA LEU A 91 -11.09 3.49 -1.27
C LEU A 91 -11.78 4.52 -2.16
N SER A 92 -12.43 5.51 -1.54
CA SER A 92 -12.76 6.73 -2.26
C SER A 92 -11.47 7.52 -2.58
N PRO A 93 -11.38 8.19 -3.73
CA PRO A 93 -10.20 8.96 -4.08
C PRO A 93 -10.02 10.22 -3.22
N PRO A 94 -8.79 10.66 -2.93
CA PRO A 94 -8.54 11.94 -2.30
C PRO A 94 -8.89 13.07 -3.29
N LEU A 95 -9.60 14.09 -2.81
CA LEU A 95 -10.05 15.22 -3.63
C LEU A 95 -9.77 16.52 -2.89
N ALA A 96 -9.44 17.57 -3.62
CA ALA A 96 -9.31 18.93 -3.12
C ALA A 96 -10.05 19.88 -4.05
N TRP A 97 -10.71 20.88 -3.47
CA TRP A 97 -11.38 21.93 -4.22
C TRP A 97 -11.10 23.31 -3.65
N GLN A 98 -11.03 24.30 -4.54
CA GLN A 98 -10.73 25.68 -4.18
C GLN A 98 -11.45 26.64 -5.12
N GLY A 99 -11.56 27.90 -4.71
CA GLY A 99 -12.17 28.95 -5.54
C GLY A 99 -13.70 28.93 -5.56
N ALA A 100 -14.34 28.37 -4.53
CA ALA A 100 -15.80 28.37 -4.42
C ALA A 100 -16.37 29.80 -4.42
N PRO A 101 -17.48 30.09 -5.13
CA PRO A 101 -18.06 31.42 -5.19
C PRO A 101 -18.45 31.97 -3.81
N ALA A 102 -18.43 33.30 -3.69
CA ALA A 102 -18.96 33.97 -2.50
C ALA A 102 -20.44 33.58 -2.28
N GLY A 103 -20.80 33.31 -1.02
CA GLY A 103 -22.13 32.81 -0.67
C GLY A 103 -22.26 31.29 -0.59
N THR A 104 -21.17 30.55 -0.85
CA THR A 104 -21.12 29.10 -0.60
C THR A 104 -21.25 28.80 0.89
N VAL A 105 -22.27 28.04 1.27
CA VAL A 105 -22.53 27.62 2.67
C VAL A 105 -22.26 26.13 2.92
N GLY A 106 -22.06 25.36 1.86
CA GLY A 106 -21.66 23.96 1.91
C GLY A 106 -21.46 23.36 0.52
N TYR A 107 -21.07 22.10 0.47
CA TYR A 107 -20.84 21.36 -0.77
C TYR A 107 -21.69 20.09 -0.87
N ALA A 108 -21.83 19.61 -2.10
CA ALA A 108 -22.23 18.24 -2.41
C ALA A 108 -21.22 17.61 -3.39
N LEU A 109 -21.13 16.28 -3.40
CA LEU A 109 -20.21 15.49 -4.20
C LEU A 109 -20.98 14.33 -4.83
N ALA A 110 -20.77 14.09 -6.12
CA ALA A 110 -21.29 12.92 -6.81
C ALA A 110 -20.24 12.30 -7.73
N MET A 111 -20.17 10.96 -7.78
CA MET A 111 -19.40 10.21 -8.77
C MET A 111 -20.32 9.27 -9.53
N HIS A 112 -20.22 9.28 -10.86
CA HIS A 112 -21.07 8.46 -11.73
C HIS A 112 -20.37 8.03 -13.02
N HIS A 113 -20.93 7.03 -13.69
CA HIS A 113 -20.59 6.62 -15.04
C HIS A 113 -21.88 6.43 -15.86
N VAL A 114 -21.80 6.74 -17.16
CA VAL A 114 -22.90 6.59 -18.12
C VAL A 114 -22.51 5.52 -19.15
N PRO A 115 -22.96 4.26 -18.99
CA PRO A 115 -22.60 3.18 -19.92
C PRO A 115 -23.26 3.32 -21.29
N GLY A 116 -24.39 4.02 -21.37
CA GLY A 116 -25.13 4.24 -22.61
C GLY A 116 -26.28 5.24 -22.42
N PRO A 117 -26.96 5.61 -23.52
CA PRO A 117 -28.04 6.59 -23.47
C PRO A 117 -29.17 6.15 -22.52
N GLY A 118 -29.44 6.95 -21.50
CA GLY A 118 -30.51 6.70 -20.52
C GLY A 118 -30.13 5.75 -19.37
N ASP A 119 -28.87 5.32 -19.28
CA ASP A 119 -28.37 4.50 -18.17
C ASP A 119 -27.31 5.27 -17.37
N THR A 120 -27.34 5.17 -16.04
CA THR A 120 -26.38 5.87 -15.16
C THR A 120 -26.18 5.07 -13.89
N HIS A 121 -24.92 4.74 -13.62
CA HIS A 121 -24.49 4.17 -12.35
C HIS A 121 -23.81 5.25 -11.52
N TRP A 122 -24.16 5.35 -10.25
CA TRP A 122 -23.51 6.23 -9.30
C TRP A 122 -22.80 5.44 -8.19
N TYR A 123 -21.63 5.94 -7.83
CA TYR A 123 -20.64 5.28 -6.98
C TYR A 123 -20.42 6.06 -5.68
N TRP A 124 -20.68 7.37 -5.70
CA TRP A 124 -20.53 8.21 -4.52
C TRP A 124 -21.56 9.32 -4.54
N VAL A 125 -22.25 9.52 -3.42
CA VAL A 125 -23.23 10.59 -3.22
C VAL A 125 -23.01 11.15 -1.81
N VAL A 126 -22.58 12.40 -1.69
CA VAL A 126 -22.36 13.06 -0.40
C VAL A 126 -22.91 14.47 -0.44
N TYR A 127 -23.58 14.92 0.61
CA TYR A 127 -24.15 16.26 0.72
C TYR A 127 -23.99 16.78 2.15
N ASN A 128 -24.39 18.03 2.41
CA ASN A 128 -24.14 18.70 3.69
C ASN A 128 -22.65 18.71 4.08
N ILE A 129 -21.74 18.77 3.09
CA ILE A 129 -20.31 18.94 3.33
C ILE A 129 -20.10 20.39 3.82
N PRO A 130 -19.46 20.63 4.99
CA PRO A 130 -19.27 21.99 5.51
C PRO A 130 -18.50 22.88 4.53
N ALA A 131 -18.83 24.18 4.46
CA ALA A 131 -18.10 25.14 3.61
C ALA A 131 -16.59 25.26 3.95
N THR A 132 -16.21 24.89 5.18
CA THR A 132 -14.82 24.85 5.65
C THR A 132 -14.04 23.63 5.17
N THR A 133 -14.72 22.60 4.65
CA THR A 133 -14.06 21.42 4.07
C THR A 133 -13.64 21.76 2.65
N LEU A 134 -12.33 21.75 2.39
CA LEU A 134 -11.72 22.06 1.10
C LEU A 134 -10.97 20.87 0.49
N SER A 135 -10.82 19.79 1.25
CA SER A 135 -10.24 18.54 0.80
C SER A 135 -10.82 17.36 1.58
N VAL A 136 -10.70 16.18 0.99
CA VAL A 136 -10.99 14.89 1.61
C VAL A 136 -9.86 13.94 1.27
N ASP A 137 -9.42 13.19 2.27
CA ASP A 137 -8.39 12.19 2.10
C ASP A 137 -8.96 10.91 1.46
N ALA A 138 -8.06 10.06 0.96
CA ALA A 138 -8.44 8.76 0.44
C ALA A 138 -9.19 7.96 1.51
N GLY A 139 -10.32 7.34 1.16
CA GLY A 139 -11.10 6.53 2.08
C GLY A 139 -11.85 7.31 3.18
N ALA A 140 -11.93 8.65 3.09
CA ALA A 140 -12.65 9.44 4.09
C ALA A 140 -14.14 9.03 4.16
N VAL A 141 -14.63 8.74 5.37
CA VAL A 141 -16.03 8.32 5.62
C VAL A 141 -16.83 9.30 6.49
N LYS A 142 -16.21 10.41 6.92
CA LYS A 142 -16.81 11.39 7.84
C LYS A 142 -16.54 12.84 7.41
N PHE A 143 -17.20 13.30 6.36
CA PHE A 143 -17.07 14.69 5.89
C PHE A 143 -18.38 15.28 5.33
N GLY A 144 -19.49 14.57 5.51
CA GLY A 144 -20.81 14.96 5.04
C GLY A 144 -21.83 13.86 5.35
N THR A 145 -23.03 13.98 4.78
CA THR A 145 -24.07 12.96 4.81
C THR A 145 -23.99 12.13 3.53
N PHE A 146 -23.82 10.82 3.67
CA PHE A 146 -23.71 9.91 2.53
C PHE A 146 -25.09 9.42 2.09
N GLY A 147 -25.40 9.57 0.80
CA GLY A 147 -26.54 8.96 0.14
C GLY A 147 -26.24 7.55 -0.35
N THR A 148 -27.21 6.90 -0.98
CA THR A 148 -27.06 5.53 -1.50
C THR A 148 -26.22 5.50 -2.77
N ASN A 149 -25.46 4.42 -2.97
CA ASN A 149 -24.86 4.09 -4.26
C ASN A 149 -25.72 3.09 -5.07
N SER A 150 -25.52 3.03 -6.38
CA SER A 150 -26.27 2.12 -7.28
C SER A 150 -25.77 0.67 -7.28
N VAL A 151 -24.63 0.38 -6.65
CA VAL A 151 -23.97 -0.94 -6.69
C VAL A 151 -24.56 -1.88 -5.66
N ASN A 152 -24.65 -1.44 -4.41
CA ASN A 152 -25.14 -2.24 -3.28
C ASN A 152 -26.17 -1.50 -2.40
N ASN A 153 -26.56 -0.27 -2.76
CA ASN A 153 -27.48 0.59 -2.00
C ASN A 153 -26.98 1.01 -0.60
N GLU A 154 -25.69 0.92 -0.34
CA GLU A 154 -25.09 1.37 0.92
C GLU A 154 -24.84 2.88 0.93
N LEU A 155 -24.75 3.45 2.14
CA LEU A 155 -24.43 4.85 2.41
C LEU A 155 -22.92 5.09 2.41
N ALA A 156 -22.27 4.68 1.33
CA ALA A 156 -20.82 4.65 1.22
C ALA A 156 -20.39 4.86 -0.24
N TYR A 157 -19.10 5.14 -0.41
CA TYR A 157 -18.44 4.97 -1.71
C TYR A 157 -18.53 3.51 -2.14
N ALA A 158 -19.00 3.26 -3.35
CA ALA A 158 -18.88 1.96 -4.01
C ALA A 158 -17.75 2.04 -5.04
N PRO A 159 -16.73 1.19 -4.93
CA PRO A 159 -15.62 1.22 -5.88
C PRO A 159 -16.10 0.78 -7.28
N PRO A 160 -15.72 1.50 -8.35
CA PRO A 160 -15.93 1.06 -9.71
C PRO A 160 -15.52 -0.38 -9.95
N CYS A 161 -16.44 -1.16 -10.52
CA CYS A 161 -16.24 -2.59 -10.73
C CYS A 161 -16.80 -3.08 -12.06
N SER A 162 -16.75 -2.24 -13.09
CA SER A 162 -17.40 -2.49 -14.39
C SER A 162 -16.91 -3.79 -15.04
N ARG A 163 -17.80 -4.77 -15.19
CA ARG A 163 -17.53 -6.04 -15.88
C ARG A 163 -17.83 -5.87 -17.37
N GLY A 164 -16.79 -5.78 -18.20
CA GLY A 164 -16.93 -5.68 -19.67
C GLY A 164 -15.71 -5.02 -20.31
N PRO A 165 -15.44 -5.30 -21.60
CA PRO A 165 -14.26 -4.76 -22.28
C PRO A 165 -14.35 -3.24 -22.46
N GLY A 166 -13.20 -2.61 -22.63
CA GLY A 166 -13.07 -1.19 -22.94
C GLY A 166 -13.06 -0.30 -21.71
N GLU A 167 -12.35 0.80 -21.86
CA GLU A 167 -12.31 1.90 -20.93
C GLU A 167 -13.70 2.45 -20.56
N LYS A 168 -13.87 2.81 -19.29
CA LYS A 168 -15.07 3.43 -18.73
C LYS A 168 -14.71 4.78 -18.14
N LEU A 169 -15.47 5.81 -18.51
CA LEU A 169 -15.33 7.16 -17.99
C LEU A 169 -16.17 7.34 -16.73
N TYR A 170 -15.54 7.74 -15.64
CA TYR A 170 -16.18 8.13 -14.39
C TYR A 170 -16.01 9.64 -14.18
N THR A 171 -17.11 10.32 -13.91
CA THR A 171 -17.12 11.76 -13.65
C THR A 171 -17.41 12.01 -12.17
N ILE A 172 -16.43 12.59 -11.49
CA ILE A 172 -16.54 13.10 -10.11
C ILE A 172 -16.90 14.58 -10.21
N THR A 173 -17.90 15.05 -9.47
CA THR A 173 -18.32 16.46 -9.48
C THR A 173 -18.58 16.96 -8.07
N VAL A 174 -17.99 18.09 -7.72
CA VAL A 174 -18.28 18.85 -6.50
C VAL A 174 -19.14 20.08 -6.85
N TYR A 175 -20.15 20.34 -6.03
CA TYR A 175 -21.12 21.43 -6.20
C TYR A 175 -20.98 22.39 -5.01
N ALA A 176 -20.77 23.68 -5.28
CA ALA A 176 -20.79 24.73 -4.27
C ALA A 176 -22.23 25.26 -4.11
N LEU A 177 -22.79 25.17 -2.89
CA LEU A 177 -24.22 25.42 -2.65
C LEU A 177 -24.46 26.70 -1.84
N SER A 178 -25.51 27.45 -2.18
CA SER A 178 -25.94 28.66 -1.46
C SER A 178 -26.81 28.38 -0.23
N ALA A 179 -27.29 27.14 -0.08
CA ALA A 179 -28.11 26.68 1.03
C ALA A 179 -27.82 25.20 1.33
N ALA A 180 -28.23 24.73 2.52
CA ALA A 180 -28.25 23.28 2.79
C ALA A 180 -29.39 22.62 1.98
N PRO A 181 -29.14 21.52 1.26
CA PRO A 181 -30.17 20.83 0.50
C PRO A 181 -31.25 20.22 1.42
N ASN A 182 -32.51 20.38 1.04
CA ASN A 182 -33.64 19.78 1.73
C ASN A 182 -33.87 18.35 1.22
N LEU A 183 -33.28 17.37 1.91
CA LEU A 183 -33.27 15.97 1.50
C LEU A 183 -33.89 15.06 2.58
N PRO A 184 -34.50 13.92 2.18
CA PRO A 184 -35.09 12.94 3.10
C PRO A 184 -34.04 12.14 3.89
N ASP A 185 -34.46 11.05 4.55
CA ASP A 185 -33.54 10.06 5.14
C ASP A 185 -32.46 9.67 4.11
N PRO A 186 -31.17 9.59 4.48
CA PRO A 186 -30.09 9.33 3.53
C PRO A 186 -30.26 8.04 2.70
N ARG A 187 -30.99 7.05 3.21
CA ARG A 187 -31.34 5.81 2.47
C ARG A 187 -32.28 6.04 1.28
N GLY A 188 -32.93 7.20 1.22
CA GLY A 188 -33.76 7.63 0.10
C GLY A 188 -33.09 8.68 -0.79
N VAL A 189 -31.78 8.92 -0.64
CA VAL A 189 -31.04 9.91 -1.42
C VAL A 189 -30.08 9.22 -2.36
N ASP A 190 -30.50 9.02 -3.61
CA ASP A 190 -29.64 8.64 -4.72
C ASP A 190 -29.07 9.89 -5.44
N ARG A 191 -28.29 9.67 -6.51
CA ARG A 191 -27.72 10.76 -7.32
C ARG A 191 -28.79 11.71 -7.83
N ASP A 192 -29.86 11.20 -8.42
CA ASP A 192 -30.83 12.05 -9.12
C ASP A 192 -31.68 12.85 -8.12
N THR A 193 -32.00 12.25 -6.97
CA THR A 193 -32.63 12.94 -5.83
C THR A 193 -31.75 14.08 -5.32
N LEU A 194 -30.43 13.84 -5.16
CA LEU A 194 -29.48 14.88 -4.81
C LEU A 194 -29.46 15.99 -5.86
N LEU A 195 -29.28 15.65 -7.14
CA LEU A 195 -29.17 16.63 -8.24
C LEU A 195 -30.42 17.49 -8.38
N ALA A 196 -31.61 16.90 -8.22
CA ALA A 196 -32.86 17.64 -8.22
C ALA A 196 -32.97 18.61 -7.04
N ALA A 197 -32.53 18.21 -5.85
CA ALA A 197 -32.59 19.04 -4.65
C ALA A 197 -31.58 20.20 -4.68
N ILE A 198 -30.45 20.07 -5.38
CA ILE A 198 -29.41 21.09 -5.46
C ILE A 198 -29.51 22.01 -6.68
N ALA A 199 -30.39 21.72 -7.64
CA ALA A 199 -30.45 22.41 -8.94
C ALA A 199 -30.57 23.94 -8.81
N ASP A 200 -31.47 24.42 -7.95
CA ASP A 200 -31.74 25.86 -7.77
C ASP A 200 -30.81 26.54 -6.76
N ILE A 201 -29.97 25.78 -6.05
CA ILE A 201 -29.08 26.29 -5.00
C ILE A 201 -27.59 26.08 -5.33
N THR A 202 -27.27 25.56 -6.51
CA THR A 202 -25.88 25.41 -6.97
C THR A 202 -25.36 26.74 -7.51
N LEU A 203 -24.30 27.26 -6.89
CA LEU A 203 -23.62 28.49 -7.30
C LEU A 203 -22.55 28.22 -8.36
N ALA A 204 -21.84 27.10 -8.23
CA ALA A 204 -20.84 26.62 -9.19
C ALA A 204 -20.65 25.11 -9.03
N GLN A 205 -20.06 24.47 -10.04
CA GLN A 205 -19.63 23.08 -10.00
C GLN A 205 -18.25 22.94 -10.63
N ALA A 206 -17.51 21.93 -10.19
CA ALA A 206 -16.23 21.53 -10.79
C ALA A 206 -16.17 20.00 -10.89
N SER A 207 -15.65 19.51 -12.01
CA SER A 207 -15.62 18.07 -12.31
C SER A 207 -14.20 17.58 -12.58
N LEU A 208 -13.98 16.32 -12.25
CA LEU A 208 -12.78 15.55 -12.55
C LEU A 208 -13.22 14.28 -13.27
N ASP A 209 -12.84 14.19 -14.54
CA ASP A 209 -13.11 13.05 -15.42
C ASP A 209 -11.92 12.09 -15.36
N VAL A 210 -12.18 10.81 -15.06
CA VAL A 210 -11.13 9.79 -14.95
C VAL A 210 -11.58 8.48 -15.59
N THR A 211 -10.64 7.72 -16.14
CA THR A 211 -10.96 6.49 -16.87
C THR A 211 -10.44 5.23 -16.18
N TYR A 212 -11.18 4.13 -16.31
CA TYR A 212 -10.73 2.82 -15.84
C TYR A 212 -11.17 1.71 -16.81
N GLU A 213 -10.24 0.83 -17.19
CA GLU A 213 -10.51 -0.39 -17.94
C GLU A 213 -10.10 -1.60 -17.09
N ARG A 214 -11.04 -2.52 -16.85
CA ARG A 214 -10.71 -3.83 -16.26
C ARG A 214 -10.12 -4.71 -17.35
N GLY A 215 -8.88 -5.14 -17.18
CA GLY A 215 -8.31 -6.21 -18.00
C GLY A 215 -9.22 -7.45 -17.94
N GLN A 216 -9.51 -8.05 -19.09
CA GLN A 216 -10.32 -9.27 -19.19
C GLN A 216 -9.61 -10.44 -18.49
N THR A 217 -9.83 -10.64 -17.20
CA THR A 217 -9.38 -11.83 -16.46
C THR A 217 -10.36 -12.97 -16.68
N GLY A 218 -10.15 -13.64 -17.82
CA GLY A 218 -10.84 -14.85 -18.26
C GLY A 218 -9.94 -15.67 -19.17
N GLY A 219 -8.71 -15.90 -18.73
CA GLY A 219 -7.68 -16.66 -19.44
C GLY A 219 -6.38 -16.48 -18.67
N VAL A 220 -5.80 -17.62 -18.26
CA VAL A 220 -4.39 -17.89 -17.91
C VAL A 220 -3.54 -16.64 -17.66
N ALA A 221 -2.97 -16.53 -16.44
CA ALA A 221 -1.81 -15.66 -16.17
C ALA A 221 -0.91 -15.62 -17.41
N PRO A 222 -0.46 -14.45 -17.89
CA PRO A 222 0.28 -14.39 -19.14
C PRO A 222 1.34 -15.48 -19.13
N GLU A 223 1.38 -16.31 -20.18
CA GLU A 223 2.51 -17.22 -20.32
C GLU A 223 3.79 -16.39 -20.16
N PRO A 224 4.82 -16.94 -19.50
CA PRO A 224 5.96 -16.20 -18.95
C PRO A 224 6.79 -15.39 -19.97
N ASP A 225 6.41 -15.38 -21.24
CA ASP A 225 7.12 -14.69 -22.32
C ASP A 225 6.74 -13.20 -22.52
N GLU A 226 5.58 -12.71 -22.08
CA GLU A 226 5.24 -11.27 -22.27
C GLU A 226 5.74 -10.35 -21.15
N ALA A 227 5.84 -10.84 -19.90
CA ALA A 227 6.57 -10.14 -18.84
C ALA A 227 8.08 -10.08 -19.16
N ASN A 228 8.60 -11.07 -19.89
CA ASN A 228 10.00 -11.13 -20.34
C ASN A 228 10.36 -10.17 -21.48
N SER A 229 9.38 -9.48 -22.07
CA SER A 229 9.67 -8.49 -23.14
C SER A 229 10.05 -7.10 -22.60
N GLN A 230 9.76 -6.80 -21.32
CA GLN A 230 10.26 -5.57 -20.66
C GLN A 230 11.59 -5.79 -19.93
N LEU A 231 11.93 -7.04 -19.57
CA LEU A 231 13.24 -7.40 -19.02
C LEU A 231 14.37 -7.37 -20.07
N ALA A 232 14.03 -7.45 -21.37
CA ALA A 232 15.00 -7.60 -22.45
C ALA A 232 15.67 -6.29 -22.94
N ALA A 233 15.44 -5.16 -22.28
CA ALA A 233 16.20 -3.94 -22.52
C ALA A 233 16.28 -3.08 -21.25
N ARG A 234 17.00 -3.55 -20.22
CA ARG A 234 17.52 -2.63 -19.20
C ARG A 234 18.36 -1.60 -19.94
N ASN A 235 17.83 -0.41 -20.14
CA ASN A 235 18.62 0.69 -20.67
C ASN A 235 19.74 0.92 -19.64
N GLU A 236 21.01 0.85 -20.05
CA GLU A 236 22.16 0.89 -19.13
C GLU A 236 22.09 2.11 -18.19
N THR A 237 21.39 3.18 -18.59
CA THR A 237 21.19 4.41 -17.82
C THR A 237 19.94 4.47 -16.93
N ASP A 238 19.03 3.49 -16.97
CA ASP A 238 17.82 3.49 -16.13
C ASP A 238 18.06 2.78 -14.79
N CYS A 239 18.15 3.57 -13.72
CA CYS A 239 18.39 3.08 -12.37
C CYS A 239 17.12 2.57 -11.67
N ASP A 240 15.94 2.83 -12.24
CA ASP A 240 14.65 2.46 -11.64
C ASP A 240 13.66 2.00 -12.72
N PRO A 241 13.92 0.82 -13.32
CA PRO A 241 13.12 0.33 -14.46
C PRO A 241 11.65 0.09 -14.11
N TYR A 242 11.34 -0.11 -12.83
CA TYR A 242 9.98 -0.29 -12.34
C TYR A 242 9.35 1.01 -11.81
N GLY A 243 10.12 2.11 -11.72
CA GLY A 243 9.67 3.36 -11.10
C GLY A 243 9.36 3.25 -9.61
N VAL A 244 9.90 2.24 -8.92
CA VAL A 244 9.54 1.90 -7.53
C VAL A 244 10.12 2.87 -6.50
N PHE A 245 11.28 3.46 -6.79
CA PHE A 245 11.93 4.41 -5.88
C PHE A 245 11.32 5.80 -5.99
N ALA A 246 10.62 6.11 -7.08
CA ALA A 246 9.95 7.40 -7.26
C ALA A 246 8.93 7.72 -6.16
N ALA A 247 8.24 6.71 -5.64
CA ALA A 247 7.30 6.85 -4.52
C ALA A 247 7.98 7.21 -3.19
N TYR A 248 9.30 7.02 -3.10
CA TYR A 248 10.12 7.22 -1.90
C TYR A 248 11.22 8.27 -2.09
N ALA A 249 11.10 9.13 -3.11
CA ALA A 249 12.12 10.13 -3.45
C ALA A 249 12.39 11.17 -2.34
N ASP A 250 11.55 11.21 -1.30
CA ASP A 250 11.76 12.00 -0.08
C ASP A 250 12.62 11.29 0.98
N GLN A 251 12.80 9.97 0.88
CA GLN A 251 13.57 9.12 1.78
C GLN A 251 14.86 8.60 1.17
N VAL A 252 14.85 8.33 -0.13
CA VAL A 252 15.98 7.75 -0.85
C VAL A 252 16.45 8.60 -2.03
N HIS A 253 17.74 8.55 -2.26
CA HIS A 253 18.39 9.03 -3.47
C HIS A 253 19.04 7.85 -4.17
N ILE A 254 18.73 7.66 -5.45
CA ILE A 254 19.28 6.56 -6.24
C ILE A 254 20.20 7.05 -7.35
N THR A 255 21.28 6.31 -7.57
CA THR A 255 22.14 6.41 -8.75
C THR A 255 22.54 5.02 -9.20
N CYS A 256 23.08 4.87 -10.40
CA CYS A 256 23.56 3.57 -10.86
C CYS A 256 24.72 3.72 -11.83
N ASP A 257 25.53 2.66 -11.91
CA ASP A 257 26.45 2.42 -13.00
C ASP A 257 26.14 1.06 -13.65
N ASP A 258 27.02 0.56 -14.52
CA ASP A 258 26.82 -0.69 -15.25
C ASP A 258 26.80 -1.92 -14.33
N THR A 259 27.26 -1.80 -13.08
CA THR A 259 27.39 -2.92 -12.13
C THR A 259 26.37 -2.82 -10.99
N PHE A 260 26.22 -1.63 -10.39
CA PHE A 260 25.46 -1.44 -9.17
C PHE A 260 24.37 -0.37 -9.31
N LEU A 261 23.24 -0.65 -8.66
CA LEU A 261 22.30 0.35 -8.17
C LEU A 261 22.80 0.80 -6.79
N TYR A 262 22.97 2.10 -6.64
CA TYR A 262 23.29 2.75 -5.38
C TYR A 262 22.03 3.37 -4.79
N VAL A 263 21.68 2.98 -3.56
CA VAL A 263 20.56 3.58 -2.82
C VAL A 263 21.10 4.24 -1.57
N GLU A 264 20.90 5.55 -1.49
CA GLU A 264 21.32 6.38 -0.37
C GLU A 264 20.12 6.84 0.46
N THR A 265 20.25 6.81 1.78
CA THR A 265 19.27 7.41 2.70
C THR A 265 19.95 8.14 3.85
N GLU A 266 19.48 9.35 4.12
CA GLU A 266 19.99 10.23 5.16
C GLU A 266 19.58 9.80 6.57
N THR A 267 18.54 8.97 6.70
CA THR A 267 18.01 8.53 7.99
C THR A 267 18.00 7.03 8.16
N GLY A 268 17.86 6.24 7.09
CA GLY A 268 17.64 4.80 7.20
C GLY A 268 16.34 4.46 7.94
N GLN A 269 15.39 5.39 8.01
CA GLN A 269 14.12 5.26 8.71
C GLN A 269 12.95 5.48 7.75
N PRO A 270 11.84 4.75 7.92
CA PRO A 270 10.64 4.94 7.11
C PRO A 270 9.88 6.21 7.50
N ASN A 271 9.06 6.71 6.57
CA ASN A 271 8.11 7.81 6.80
C ASN A 271 6.73 7.36 7.32
N HIS A 272 6.55 6.06 7.56
CA HIS A 272 5.38 5.53 8.25
C HIS A 272 5.60 5.42 9.76
N GLU A 273 4.55 5.09 10.50
CA GLU A 273 4.64 4.88 11.96
C GLU A 273 5.61 3.71 12.28
N MET A 274 6.35 3.83 13.38
CA MET A 274 7.27 2.80 13.86
C MET A 274 6.93 2.40 15.30
N MET A 275 7.36 1.21 15.71
CA MET A 275 7.36 0.68 17.08
C MET A 275 5.99 0.38 17.69
N ARG A 276 4.89 0.97 17.21
CA ARG A 276 3.55 0.76 17.77
C ARG A 276 3.10 -0.69 17.62
N GLY A 277 2.59 -1.26 18.70
CA GLY A 277 2.03 -2.62 18.72
C GLY A 277 3.01 -3.69 19.21
N ILE A 278 4.30 -3.35 19.39
CA ILE A 278 5.27 -4.28 19.96
C ILE A 278 4.84 -4.67 21.38
N THR A 279 4.68 -5.98 21.63
CA THR A 279 4.26 -6.52 22.93
C THR A 279 5.41 -7.13 23.72
N ALA A 280 6.49 -7.50 23.04
CA ALA A 280 7.74 -7.98 23.64
C ALA A 280 8.89 -7.02 23.31
N TRP A 281 8.86 -5.82 23.88
CA TRP A 281 9.86 -4.82 23.56
C TRP A 281 11.27 -5.20 24.06
N ILE A 282 12.24 -5.24 23.15
CA ILE A 282 13.63 -5.61 23.44
C ILE A 282 14.51 -4.46 23.95
N LEU A 283 13.90 -3.35 24.39
CA LEU A 283 14.56 -2.16 24.96
C LEU A 283 15.47 -1.42 23.97
N ARG A 284 15.07 -1.40 22.71
CA ARG A 284 15.74 -0.71 21.60
C ARG A 284 14.81 0.31 20.96
N VAL A 285 15.35 1.39 20.44
CA VAL A 285 14.60 2.49 19.84
C VAL A 285 15.20 2.91 18.49
N PRO A 286 14.38 3.42 17.55
CA PRO A 286 14.88 3.78 16.24
C PRO A 286 15.64 5.11 16.27
N ILE A 287 16.93 5.05 15.98
CA ILE A 287 17.87 6.15 15.81
C ILE A 287 18.36 6.18 14.35
N PRO A 288 18.30 7.34 13.67
CA PRO A 288 18.73 7.46 12.29
C PRO A 288 20.12 6.88 12.04
N PHE A 289 20.27 6.05 11.02
CA PHE A 289 21.55 5.55 10.52
C PHE A 289 21.70 5.95 9.06
N ARG A 290 22.80 6.64 8.74
CA ARG A 290 23.06 7.11 7.38
C ARG A 290 23.64 6.01 6.52
N TYR A 291 22.91 5.65 5.46
CA TYR A 291 23.39 4.80 4.38
C TYR A 291 23.77 5.68 3.20
N THR A 292 24.91 6.35 3.27
CA THR A 292 25.37 7.33 2.26
C THR A 292 26.85 7.15 1.95
N GLY A 293 27.29 7.53 0.75
CA GLY A 293 28.69 7.46 0.34
C GLY A 293 29.23 6.03 0.38
N GLU A 294 30.30 5.78 1.14
CA GLU A 294 30.87 4.43 1.29
C GLU A 294 29.90 3.43 1.95
N ARG A 295 28.89 3.95 2.68
CA ARG A 295 27.82 3.18 3.33
C ARG A 295 26.50 3.20 2.54
N ALA A 296 26.50 3.66 1.29
CA ALA A 296 25.34 3.51 0.42
C ALA A 296 25.08 2.02 0.14
N TRP A 297 23.82 1.63 0.01
CA TRP A 297 23.49 0.30 -0.48
C TRP A 297 24.06 0.12 -1.88
N LYS A 298 24.68 -1.03 -2.13
CA LYS A 298 25.23 -1.41 -3.44
C LYS A 298 24.56 -2.69 -3.89
N ILE A 299 23.55 -2.56 -4.72
CA ILE A 299 22.73 -3.68 -5.18
C ILE A 299 23.18 -4.05 -6.61
N PRO A 300 23.66 -5.29 -6.85
CA PRO A 300 24.03 -5.71 -8.20
C PRO A 300 22.84 -5.56 -9.17
N ARG A 301 23.08 -4.97 -10.35
CA ARG A 301 22.02 -4.81 -11.37
C ARG A 301 21.83 -6.06 -12.23
N SER A 302 22.75 -7.02 -12.12
CA SER A 302 22.74 -8.29 -12.83
C SER A 302 23.17 -9.40 -11.86
N PRO A 303 22.21 -10.05 -11.19
CA PRO A 303 22.50 -11.12 -10.25
C PRO A 303 23.24 -12.27 -10.94
N HIS A 304 24.21 -12.87 -10.24
CA HIS A 304 24.87 -14.09 -10.70
C HIS A 304 24.16 -15.30 -10.12
N TRP A 305 23.32 -15.93 -10.93
CA TRP A 305 22.45 -17.04 -10.51
C TRP A 305 23.22 -18.34 -10.26
N LEU A 306 22.91 -19.01 -9.15
CA LEU A 306 23.47 -20.28 -8.72
C LEU A 306 22.61 -21.46 -9.24
N GLU A 307 23.25 -22.58 -9.59
CA GLU A 307 22.54 -23.84 -9.89
C GLU A 307 21.82 -24.40 -8.65
N GLY A 308 22.38 -24.20 -7.45
CA GLY A 308 21.75 -24.49 -6.16
C GLY A 308 21.34 -23.21 -5.44
N HIS A 309 21.52 -23.18 -4.12
CA HIS A 309 21.34 -21.99 -3.29
C HIS A 309 22.54 -21.80 -2.34
N ALA A 310 22.72 -20.56 -1.90
CA ALA A 310 23.62 -20.15 -0.84
C ALA A 310 22.82 -19.83 0.43
N ALA A 311 23.52 -19.94 1.54
CA ALA A 311 22.99 -19.73 2.86
C ALA A 311 22.63 -18.25 3.11
N ALA A 312 21.50 -17.98 3.77
CA ALA A 312 21.21 -16.67 4.35
C ALA A 312 21.67 -16.62 5.81
N HIS A 313 22.47 -15.61 6.18
CA HIS A 313 22.92 -15.44 7.56
C HIS A 313 21.94 -14.57 8.33
N ALA A 314 21.57 -15.03 9.53
CA ALA A 314 20.69 -14.28 10.44
C ALA A 314 21.36 -13.04 11.08
N ARG A 315 22.64 -12.80 10.77
CA ARG A 315 23.41 -11.66 11.25
C ARG A 315 23.38 -10.53 10.22
N GLY A 316 22.78 -9.40 10.59
CA GLY A 316 22.73 -8.19 9.77
C GLY A 316 21.62 -8.21 8.71
N PRO A 317 21.59 -7.19 7.84
CA PRO A 317 20.62 -7.10 6.75
C PRO A 317 20.83 -8.22 5.72
N ILE A 318 19.74 -8.77 5.20
CA ILE A 318 19.73 -9.75 4.10
C ILE A 318 19.17 -9.15 2.80
N ALA A 319 18.46 -8.04 2.92
CA ALA A 319 17.91 -7.30 1.80
C ALA A 319 17.67 -5.84 2.19
N MET A 320 17.21 -5.06 1.23
CA MET A 320 16.82 -3.67 1.41
C MET A 320 15.44 -3.46 0.76
N ALA A 321 14.51 -2.85 1.49
CA ALA A 321 13.23 -2.43 0.96
C ALA A 321 13.39 -1.17 0.08
N VAL A 322 12.44 -0.92 -0.82
CA VAL A 322 12.49 0.22 -1.76
C VAL A 322 12.48 1.61 -1.10
N ASN A 323 12.05 1.71 0.16
CA ASN A 323 12.17 2.94 0.95
C ASN A 323 13.56 3.10 1.61
N GLY A 324 14.52 2.22 1.31
CA GLY A 324 15.90 2.26 1.81
C GLY A 324 16.08 1.65 3.21
N VAL A 325 15.03 1.09 3.81
CA VAL A 325 15.08 0.45 5.12
C VAL A 325 15.60 -0.98 4.98
N PRO A 326 16.50 -1.45 5.87
CA PRO A 326 16.98 -2.82 5.84
C PRO A 326 15.87 -3.85 6.08
N ILE A 327 16.02 -5.01 5.45
CA ILE A 327 15.25 -6.22 5.74
C ILE A 327 16.21 -7.22 6.39
N TYR A 328 15.86 -7.67 7.58
CA TYR A 328 16.59 -8.63 8.38
C TYR A 328 15.87 -9.97 8.37
N HIS A 329 16.61 -11.00 8.74
CA HIS A 329 16.08 -12.34 8.87
C HIS A 329 15.18 -12.47 10.11
N PHE A 330 14.07 -13.22 10.06
CA PHE A 330 13.13 -13.34 11.18
C PHE A 330 13.73 -14.02 12.44
N ASP A 331 14.71 -14.90 12.24
CA ASP A 331 15.43 -15.61 13.31
C ASP A 331 16.51 -14.72 13.93
N LYS A 332 16.43 -14.47 15.24
CA LYS A 332 17.37 -13.58 15.94
C LYS A 332 18.67 -14.23 16.43
N ARG A 333 18.92 -15.51 16.11
CA ARG A 333 20.17 -16.18 16.51
C ARG A 333 21.30 -15.74 15.57
N PRO A 334 22.36 -15.08 16.07
CA PRO A 334 23.39 -14.50 15.21
C PRO A 334 24.26 -15.55 14.50
N ASP A 335 24.33 -16.77 15.03
CA ASP A 335 25.18 -17.85 14.51
C ASP A 335 24.39 -18.85 13.65
N VAL A 336 23.12 -18.57 13.39
CA VAL A 336 22.28 -19.46 12.56
C VAL A 336 22.37 -19.05 11.11
N THR A 337 22.47 -20.08 10.29
CA THR A 337 22.49 -19.99 8.85
C THR A 337 21.24 -20.70 8.35
N LEU A 338 20.50 -20.05 7.46
CA LEU A 338 19.35 -20.65 6.81
C LEU A 338 19.79 -21.29 5.50
N ASP A 339 19.82 -22.61 5.57
CA ASP A 339 20.11 -23.54 4.49
C ASP A 339 19.31 -24.84 4.76
N ASP A 340 19.59 -25.89 4.00
CA ASP A 340 18.94 -27.21 4.14
C ASP A 340 19.03 -27.83 5.55
N SER A 341 19.96 -27.37 6.38
CA SER A 341 20.15 -27.86 7.76
C SER A 341 19.44 -27.01 8.81
N TYR A 342 18.75 -25.94 8.40
CA TYR A 342 18.05 -25.03 9.30
C TYR A 342 16.98 -25.76 10.11
N VAL A 343 16.97 -25.48 11.42
CA VAL A 343 15.95 -25.97 12.35
C VAL A 343 15.21 -24.77 12.92
N TYR A 344 13.96 -24.64 12.48
CA TYR A 344 13.03 -23.66 12.99
C TYR A 344 12.80 -23.84 14.49
N ASP A 345 12.88 -22.74 15.25
CA ASP A 345 12.53 -22.68 16.66
C ASP A 345 11.76 -21.37 16.93
N PRO A 346 10.45 -21.43 17.23
CA PRO A 346 9.61 -20.25 17.37
C PRO A 346 10.04 -19.33 18.54
N LYS A 347 10.93 -19.77 19.44
CA LYS A 347 11.50 -18.93 20.49
C LYS A 347 12.45 -17.85 19.97
N PHE A 348 12.99 -18.08 18.77
CA PHE A 348 13.92 -17.15 18.13
C PHE A 348 13.30 -16.42 16.94
N ASP A 349 12.05 -16.71 16.61
CA ASP A 349 11.28 -16.01 15.60
C ASP A 349 10.73 -14.70 16.17
N THR A 350 11.25 -13.58 15.68
CA THR A 350 10.86 -12.22 16.10
C THR A 350 9.37 -11.92 15.94
N VAL A 351 8.71 -12.51 14.94
CA VAL A 351 7.26 -12.41 14.71
C VAL A 351 6.53 -13.10 15.85
N GLN A 352 6.86 -14.38 16.09
CA GLN A 352 6.21 -15.21 17.10
C GLN A 352 6.48 -14.74 18.53
N GLN A 353 7.58 -14.04 18.75
CA GLN A 353 7.89 -13.42 20.03
C GLN A 353 7.12 -12.13 20.29
N GLY A 354 6.44 -11.54 19.29
CA GLY A 354 5.72 -10.27 19.44
C GLY A 354 6.67 -9.06 19.52
N GLU A 355 7.86 -9.18 18.92
CA GLU A 355 8.92 -8.17 18.94
C GLU A 355 8.75 -7.13 17.82
N LEU A 356 7.87 -7.38 16.85
CA LEU A 356 7.63 -6.51 15.70
C LEU A 356 6.48 -5.55 15.95
N ASP A 357 6.60 -4.36 15.36
CA ASP A 357 5.51 -3.40 15.26
C ASP A 357 4.52 -3.83 14.18
N HIS A 358 3.45 -3.06 14.06
CA HIS A 358 2.42 -3.33 13.06
C HIS A 358 2.95 -3.28 11.62
N CYS A 359 4.07 -2.63 11.34
CA CYS A 359 4.65 -2.57 9.99
C CYS A 359 5.52 -3.79 9.65
N GLY A 360 5.69 -4.73 10.58
CA GLY A 360 6.58 -5.88 10.41
C GLY A 360 8.05 -5.58 10.73
N GLY A 361 8.33 -4.51 11.47
CA GLY A 361 9.69 -4.11 11.82
C GLY A 361 9.89 -3.75 13.29
N HIS A 362 11.15 -3.54 13.68
CA HIS A 362 11.50 -3.02 15.01
C HIS A 362 12.88 -2.36 14.97
N ALA A 363 13.32 -1.82 16.11
CA ALA A 363 14.67 -1.31 16.28
C ALA A 363 15.60 -2.37 16.87
N GLY A 364 16.73 -2.67 16.22
CA GLY A 364 17.66 -3.70 16.69
C GLY A 364 18.85 -3.17 17.50
N GLN A 365 19.93 -3.95 17.54
CA GLN A 365 21.11 -3.65 18.37
C GLN A 365 21.87 -2.38 17.93
N GLY A 366 21.81 -2.01 16.65
CA GLY A 366 22.35 -0.75 16.12
C GLY A 366 21.48 0.48 16.42
N GLU A 367 20.35 0.25 17.12
CA GLU A 367 19.23 1.18 17.24
C GLU A 367 18.69 1.59 15.86
N ASP A 368 19.00 0.84 14.80
CA ASP A 368 18.44 1.01 13.46
C ASP A 368 17.07 0.35 13.38
N TYR A 369 16.14 0.97 12.64
CA TYR A 369 14.86 0.36 12.33
C TYR A 369 15.01 -0.56 11.12
N HIS A 370 14.42 -1.75 11.18
CA HIS A 370 14.43 -2.70 10.08
C HIS A 370 13.21 -3.61 10.11
N TYR A 371 12.86 -4.18 8.95
CA TYR A 371 11.78 -5.16 8.82
C TYR A 371 12.31 -6.58 9.01
N HIS A 372 11.44 -7.47 9.50
CA HIS A 372 11.68 -8.92 9.54
C HIS A 372 10.67 -9.71 8.70
N THR A 373 9.57 -9.07 8.31
CA THR A 373 8.51 -9.63 7.48
C THR A 373 8.18 -8.65 6.35
N ALA A 374 7.10 -8.92 5.60
CA ALA A 374 6.55 -7.99 4.63
C ALA A 374 6.41 -6.59 5.25
N PRO A 375 7.01 -5.54 4.67
CA PRO A 375 6.89 -4.18 5.18
C PRO A 375 5.49 -3.65 4.83
N VAL A 376 4.45 -4.14 5.51
CA VAL A 376 3.04 -3.94 5.13
C VAL A 376 2.62 -2.48 5.09
N CYS A 377 3.35 -1.61 5.77
CA CYS A 377 3.19 -0.15 5.72
C CYS A 377 3.54 0.49 4.38
N LEU A 378 4.31 -0.19 3.53
CA LEU A 378 4.56 0.30 2.18
C LEU A 378 3.37 0.08 1.24
N LEU A 379 2.44 -0.84 1.56
CA LEU A 379 1.23 -1.10 0.75
C LEU A 379 0.27 0.10 0.68
N ASP A 380 0.42 1.11 1.55
CA ASP A 380 -0.33 2.35 1.42
C ASP A 380 0.00 3.12 0.11
N HIS A 381 1.17 2.84 -0.49
CA HIS A 381 1.71 3.55 -1.64
C HIS A 381 2.36 2.63 -2.71
N HIS A 382 2.60 1.36 -2.40
CA HIS A 382 3.35 0.42 -3.24
C HIS A 382 2.42 -0.55 -3.98
N HIS A 383 2.73 -0.83 -5.25
CA HIS A 383 1.93 -1.76 -6.05
C HIS A 383 2.37 -3.22 -5.86
N LEU A 384 1.43 -4.17 -5.92
CA LEU A 384 1.73 -5.59 -5.70
C LEU A 384 2.56 -6.22 -6.82
N ASP A 385 2.46 -5.70 -8.04
CA ASP A 385 3.22 -6.14 -9.22
C ASP A 385 4.62 -5.50 -9.31
N GLN A 386 5.01 -4.70 -8.33
CA GLN A 386 6.30 -4.04 -8.25
C GLN A 386 7.19 -4.66 -7.15
N PRO A 387 8.52 -4.75 -7.37
CA PRO A 387 9.43 -5.17 -6.31
C PRO A 387 9.33 -4.26 -5.09
N ILE A 388 9.18 -4.85 -3.91
CA ILE A 388 9.16 -4.18 -2.60
C ILE A 388 10.55 -3.98 -2.01
N GLY A 389 11.53 -4.63 -2.61
CA GLY A 389 12.91 -4.62 -2.19
C GLY A 389 13.78 -5.46 -3.10
N TYR A 390 15.06 -5.45 -2.78
CA TYR A 390 16.09 -6.20 -3.49
C TYR A 390 16.96 -6.91 -2.47
N THR A 391 17.37 -8.14 -2.80
CA THR A 391 18.39 -8.85 -2.04
C THR A 391 19.75 -8.18 -2.18
N LEU A 392 20.70 -8.53 -1.31
CA LEU A 392 22.08 -8.07 -1.47
C LEU A 392 22.75 -8.57 -2.76
N GLY A 393 22.25 -9.65 -3.36
CA GLY A 393 22.70 -10.17 -4.66
C GLY A 393 21.95 -9.56 -5.86
N GLY A 394 20.96 -8.71 -5.62
CA GLY A 394 20.24 -7.95 -6.65
C GLY A 394 18.96 -8.59 -7.19
N ALA A 395 18.51 -9.69 -6.59
CA ALA A 395 17.25 -10.32 -6.95
C ALA A 395 16.06 -9.53 -6.40
N GLU A 396 14.98 -9.47 -7.16
CA GLU A 396 13.76 -8.76 -6.76
C GLU A 396 12.96 -9.52 -5.68
N ILE A 397 12.38 -8.78 -4.75
CA ILE A 397 11.46 -9.28 -3.72
C ILE A 397 10.09 -8.65 -3.97
N PHE A 398 9.03 -9.44 -4.05
CA PHE A 398 7.65 -8.98 -4.27
C PHE A 398 6.78 -9.22 -3.03
N TYR A 399 5.66 -8.51 -2.94
CA TYR A 399 4.61 -8.94 -2.00
C TYR A 399 4.03 -10.26 -2.48
N GLY A 400 4.06 -11.28 -1.62
CA GLY A 400 3.34 -12.53 -1.84
C GLY A 400 2.06 -12.53 -1.04
N THR A 401 2.15 -12.47 0.28
CA THR A 401 0.99 -12.33 1.16
C THR A 401 1.12 -11.16 2.11
N GLY A 402 -0.01 -10.76 2.70
CA GLY A 402 -0.05 -9.78 3.78
C GLY A 402 0.59 -10.27 5.08
N ALA A 403 0.29 -9.58 6.18
CA ALA A 403 0.67 -9.99 7.54
C ALA A 403 -0.59 -10.30 8.37
N ASP A 404 -0.48 -11.27 9.28
CA ASP A 404 -1.51 -11.55 10.26
C ASP A 404 -1.34 -10.55 11.43
N ASP A 405 -2.32 -9.67 11.59
CA ASP A 405 -2.57 -8.73 12.70
C ASP A 405 -2.31 -7.21 12.50
N TYR A 406 -3.39 -6.47 12.83
CA TYR A 406 -3.57 -5.07 13.21
C TYR A 406 -3.00 -3.90 12.38
N TYR A 407 -2.23 -4.11 11.31
CA TYR A 407 -1.92 -2.99 10.42
C TYR A 407 -3.07 -2.65 9.49
N GLY A 408 -3.33 -1.36 9.32
CA GLY A 408 -4.45 -0.85 8.52
C GLY A 408 -5.84 -1.30 8.99
N GLU A 409 -6.00 -1.77 10.23
CA GLU A 409 -7.24 -2.38 10.75
C GLU A 409 -7.67 -3.65 9.99
N GLY A 410 -6.69 -4.43 9.51
CA GLY A 410 -6.93 -5.66 8.76
C GLY A 410 -7.02 -5.47 7.24
N ARG A 411 -6.79 -4.25 6.74
CA ARG A 411 -6.83 -3.89 5.31
C ARG A 411 -5.97 -4.77 4.41
N TYR A 412 -4.89 -5.33 4.96
CA TYR A 412 -3.88 -6.06 4.20
C TYR A 412 -3.83 -7.56 4.50
N ASN A 413 -4.70 -8.06 5.38
CA ASN A 413 -4.66 -9.45 5.84
C ASN A 413 -4.99 -10.44 4.72
N ASP A 414 -5.85 -10.05 3.78
CA ASP A 414 -6.33 -10.93 2.70
C ASP A 414 -5.50 -10.79 1.41
N ILE A 415 -4.37 -10.08 1.44
CA ILE A 415 -3.50 -9.96 0.27
C ILE A 415 -2.89 -11.32 -0.06
N ASN A 416 -3.09 -11.74 -1.31
CA ASN A 416 -2.42 -12.88 -1.91
C ASN A 416 -2.09 -12.57 -3.37
N ASN A 417 -0.82 -12.28 -3.60
CA ASN A 417 -0.16 -12.05 -4.87
C ASN A 417 0.92 -13.13 -5.14
N LEU A 418 0.78 -14.30 -4.52
CA LEU A 418 1.67 -15.42 -4.79
C LEU A 418 1.48 -15.94 -6.23
N PRO A 419 2.56 -16.44 -6.86
CA PRO A 419 2.45 -17.11 -8.15
C PRO A 419 1.60 -18.38 -8.05
N ALA A 420 1.09 -18.84 -9.20
CA ALA A 420 0.36 -20.11 -9.27
C ALA A 420 1.25 -21.32 -8.97
N GLU A 421 2.55 -21.20 -9.28
CA GLU A 421 3.55 -22.20 -8.90
C GLU A 421 3.94 -22.03 -7.43
N PRO A 422 4.12 -23.14 -6.68
CA PRO A 422 4.52 -23.06 -5.29
C PRO A 422 5.93 -22.47 -5.17
N LEU A 423 6.14 -21.66 -4.14
CA LEU A 423 7.47 -21.22 -3.75
C LEU A 423 8.30 -22.41 -3.24
N ASP A 424 9.62 -22.33 -3.41
CA ASP A 424 10.55 -23.28 -2.80
C ASP A 424 10.90 -22.91 -1.34
N ASP A 425 11.84 -23.66 -0.75
CA ASP A 425 12.27 -23.48 0.64
C ASP A 425 13.02 -22.15 0.89
N CYS A 426 13.53 -21.49 -0.17
CA CYS A 426 14.11 -20.14 -0.08
C CYS A 426 13.04 -19.04 -0.14
N ASN A 427 11.77 -19.41 -0.32
CA ASN A 427 10.60 -18.53 -0.39
C ASN A 427 10.55 -17.67 -1.66
N GLY A 428 10.94 -18.29 -2.77
CA GLY A 428 10.89 -17.69 -4.08
C GLY A 428 10.61 -18.70 -5.19
N LEU A 429 10.79 -18.25 -6.43
CA LEU A 429 10.51 -19.02 -7.63
C LEU A 429 11.56 -18.74 -8.72
N ARG A 430 12.04 -19.80 -9.36
CA ARG A 430 12.83 -19.71 -10.59
C ARG A 430 11.93 -19.46 -11.79
N LEU A 431 12.18 -18.38 -12.52
CA LEU A 431 11.43 -18.03 -13.72
C LEU A 431 11.95 -18.78 -14.97
N ALA A 432 11.15 -18.77 -16.03
CA ALA A 432 11.44 -19.49 -17.28
C ALA A 432 12.73 -19.02 -17.99
N ASP A 433 13.14 -17.77 -17.76
CA ASP A 433 14.39 -17.19 -18.29
C ASP A 433 15.62 -17.54 -17.45
N GLY A 434 15.44 -18.29 -16.35
CA GLY A 434 16.50 -18.67 -15.42
C GLY A 434 16.76 -17.67 -14.30
N SER A 435 16.09 -16.52 -14.29
CA SER A 435 16.12 -15.59 -13.15
C SER A 435 15.37 -16.15 -11.94
N TYR A 436 15.50 -15.49 -10.80
CA TYR A 436 14.86 -15.91 -9.56
C TYR A 436 14.31 -14.70 -8.80
N VAL A 437 13.10 -14.83 -8.26
CA VAL A 437 12.41 -13.77 -7.51
C VAL A 437 11.89 -14.30 -6.18
N TYR A 438 11.89 -13.46 -5.16
CA TYR A 438 11.39 -13.79 -3.81
C TYR A 438 10.02 -13.20 -3.58
N TYR A 439 9.26 -13.79 -2.67
CA TYR A 439 7.94 -13.29 -2.27
C TYR A 439 7.84 -13.22 -0.75
N THR A 440 7.08 -12.25 -0.24
CA THR A 440 6.73 -12.26 1.18
C THR A 440 5.66 -13.29 1.50
N THR A 441 5.68 -13.87 2.69
CA THR A 441 4.68 -14.87 3.14
C THR A 441 4.24 -14.64 4.59
N HIS A 442 3.07 -15.17 4.95
CA HIS A 442 2.56 -15.18 6.33
C HIS A 442 3.31 -16.16 7.23
N GLU A 443 3.89 -17.20 6.64
CA GLU A 443 4.62 -18.25 7.35
C GLU A 443 6.13 -18.07 7.13
N PRO A 444 6.97 -18.53 8.07
CA PRO A 444 8.41 -18.56 7.90
C PRO A 444 8.81 -19.20 6.56
N PRO A 445 9.78 -18.60 5.84
CA PRO A 445 10.72 -17.59 6.32
C PRO A 445 10.25 -16.13 6.18
N TYR A 446 8.98 -15.90 5.84
CA TYR A 446 8.32 -14.59 5.64
C TYR A 446 8.87 -13.71 4.50
N THR A 447 10.16 -13.80 4.18
CA THR A 447 10.83 -13.07 3.09
C THR A 447 11.81 -13.97 2.36
N ILE A 448 13.06 -14.09 2.82
CA ILE A 448 14.15 -14.84 2.17
C ILE A 448 14.62 -15.94 3.11
N GLY A 449 14.55 -17.20 2.66
CA GLY A 449 15.10 -18.36 3.38
C GLY A 449 16.55 -18.67 3.00
N CYS A 450 16.90 -18.50 1.73
CA CYS A 450 18.25 -18.71 1.19
C CYS A 450 18.41 -17.92 -0.11
N TYR A 451 19.62 -17.83 -0.65
CA TYR A 451 19.89 -17.08 -1.89
C TYR A 451 20.07 -17.99 -3.10
N HIS A 452 19.43 -17.68 -4.21
CA HIS A 452 19.64 -18.31 -5.50
C HIS A 452 20.63 -17.55 -6.40
N GLU A 453 21.22 -16.50 -5.87
CA GLU A 453 22.25 -15.67 -6.47
C GLU A 453 23.49 -15.56 -5.55
N GLU A 454 24.64 -15.22 -6.13
CA GLU A 454 25.83 -14.90 -5.34
C GLU A 454 25.63 -13.61 -4.55
N VAL A 455 25.98 -13.65 -3.26
CA VAL A 455 25.97 -12.50 -2.37
C VAL A 455 27.42 -12.16 -1.98
N ASP A 456 27.84 -10.93 -2.28
CA ASP A 456 29.08 -10.39 -1.75
C ASP A 456 28.83 -9.80 -0.36
N TRP A 457 29.16 -10.59 0.67
CA TRP A 457 29.01 -10.19 2.06
C TRP A 457 29.85 -8.97 2.46
N ALA A 458 30.85 -8.56 1.66
CA ALA A 458 31.55 -7.31 1.89
C ALA A 458 30.69 -6.07 1.63
N LEU A 459 29.55 -6.22 0.94
CA LEU A 459 28.56 -5.17 0.70
C LEU A 459 27.51 -5.06 1.80
N GLN A 460 27.48 -6.00 2.76
CA GLN A 460 26.58 -5.96 3.89
C GLN A 460 27.00 -4.84 4.87
N ILE A 461 26.04 -3.99 5.24
CA ILE A 461 26.28 -2.85 6.13
C ILE A 461 25.57 -3.13 7.45
N GLU A 462 26.34 -3.45 8.50
CA GLU A 462 25.81 -3.60 9.86
C GLU A 462 25.91 -2.27 10.62
N PRO A 463 24.79 -1.70 11.10
CA PRO A 463 24.81 -0.55 11.98
C PRO A 463 25.54 -0.84 13.29
N HIS A 464 26.41 0.07 13.70
CA HIS A 464 27.13 -0.05 14.97
C HIS A 464 26.18 0.14 16.16
N GLN A 465 26.41 -0.66 17.21
CA GLN A 465 25.64 -0.58 18.44
C GLN A 465 25.82 0.77 19.14
N MET A 466 24.74 1.26 19.74
CA MET A 466 24.85 2.26 20.81
C MET A 466 25.37 1.57 22.07
N ARG A 467 26.32 2.20 22.78
CA ARG A 467 26.77 1.69 24.09
C ARG A 467 25.57 1.53 25.02
N ASP A 468 25.44 0.32 25.57
CA ASP A 468 24.37 -0.18 26.46
C ASP A 468 23.49 0.95 27.02
N LEU A 469 22.26 1.04 26.49
CA LEU A 469 21.27 2.02 26.91
C LEU A 469 20.79 1.80 28.36
N GLY A 470 21.30 0.81 29.08
CA GLY A 470 20.93 0.58 30.47
C GLY A 470 19.52 -0.01 30.63
N GLN A 471 19.07 -0.18 31.87
CA GLN A 471 17.90 -1.01 32.23
C GLN A 471 16.54 -0.32 32.07
N PHE A 472 16.40 0.71 31.22
CA PHE A 472 15.16 1.49 31.17
C PHE A 472 14.05 0.73 30.45
N GLY A 473 12.85 0.67 31.03
CA GLY A 473 11.67 0.10 30.37
C GLY A 473 11.45 -1.42 30.52
N ARG A 474 12.19 -2.12 31.39
CA ARG A 474 12.08 -3.59 31.60
C ARG A 474 10.66 -4.13 31.93
N ASN A 475 9.71 -3.26 32.26
CA ASN A 475 8.34 -3.62 32.63
C ASN A 475 7.30 -3.18 31.58
N ALA A 476 7.73 -2.84 30.36
CA ALA A 476 6.84 -2.52 29.26
C ALA A 476 6.11 -3.78 28.79
N SER A 477 4.78 -3.71 28.72
CA SER A 477 3.92 -4.77 28.20
C SER A 477 3.49 -4.51 26.75
N GLU A 478 3.54 -3.25 26.30
CA GLU A 478 3.11 -2.83 24.96
C GLU A 478 3.69 -1.45 24.63
N ILE A 479 4.22 -1.29 23.42
CA ILE A 479 4.56 0.02 22.86
C ILE A 479 3.32 0.63 22.22
N VAL A 480 2.92 1.80 22.72
CA VAL A 480 1.68 2.48 22.32
C VAL A 480 1.89 3.35 21.09
N SER A 481 2.97 4.13 21.06
CA SER A 481 3.26 5.04 19.95
C SER A 481 4.70 5.56 20.01
N LEU A 482 5.24 5.91 18.86
CA LEU A 482 6.43 6.75 18.75
C LEU A 482 6.07 8.04 18.01
N THR A 483 6.34 9.19 18.61
CA THR A 483 6.16 10.50 17.98
C THR A 483 7.50 11.20 17.80
N ILE A 484 7.64 11.97 16.72
CA ILE A 484 8.86 12.71 16.39
C ILE A 484 8.47 14.17 16.13
N ASP A 485 8.80 15.06 17.07
CA ASP A 485 8.49 16.49 16.99
C ASP A 485 9.77 17.31 17.09
N ASN A 486 10.10 18.04 16.01
CA ASN A 486 11.32 18.87 15.92
C ASN A 486 12.61 18.13 16.34
N GLY A 487 12.73 16.85 15.96
CA GLY A 487 13.87 15.99 16.28
C GLY A 487 13.83 15.33 17.67
N VAL A 488 12.88 15.72 18.53
CA VAL A 488 12.63 15.07 19.83
C VAL A 488 11.69 13.89 19.61
N ARG A 489 12.09 12.72 20.11
CA ARG A 489 11.34 11.48 19.99
C ARG A 489 10.71 11.12 21.31
N THR A 490 9.42 10.82 21.31
CA THR A 490 8.69 10.36 22.50
C THR A 490 8.05 9.01 22.22
N LEU A 491 8.60 7.97 22.85
CA LEU A 491 8.07 6.62 22.84
C LEU A 491 7.16 6.44 24.05
N LEU A 492 5.86 6.22 23.83
CA LEU A 492 4.91 5.88 24.87
C LEU A 492 4.78 4.37 24.96
N PHE A 493 4.77 3.85 26.18
CA PHE A 493 4.57 2.42 26.41
C PHE A 493 3.76 2.19 27.68
N LYS A 494 3.00 1.10 27.65
CA LYS A 494 2.21 0.63 28.78
C LYS A 494 3.05 -0.33 29.61
N THR A 495 2.95 -0.23 30.93
CA THR A 495 3.58 -1.18 31.84
C THR A 495 2.69 -2.38 32.13
N ASP A 496 3.25 -3.45 32.71
CA ASP A 496 2.49 -4.61 33.19
C ASP A 496 1.33 -4.26 34.15
N ARG A 497 1.38 -3.08 34.78
CA ARG A 497 0.33 -2.56 35.68
C ARG A 497 -0.71 -1.68 34.98
N GLY A 498 -0.57 -1.48 33.67
CA GLY A 498 -1.43 -0.64 32.85
C GLY A 498 -1.13 0.86 32.91
N GLU A 499 -0.03 1.26 33.55
CA GLU A 499 0.42 2.66 33.59
C GLU A 499 1.07 3.04 32.25
N ILE A 500 0.88 4.29 31.81
CA ILE A 500 1.56 4.81 30.61
C ILE A 500 2.79 5.61 31.04
N ASN A 501 3.94 5.15 30.59
CA ASN A 501 5.24 5.81 30.76
C ASN A 501 5.76 6.30 29.41
N ALA A 502 6.79 7.14 29.44
CA ALA A 502 7.42 7.68 28.24
C ALA A 502 8.94 7.54 28.29
N LEU A 503 9.56 7.21 27.16
CA LEU A 503 10.98 7.39 26.89
C LEU A 503 11.12 8.54 25.90
N VAL A 504 11.76 9.62 26.33
CA VAL A 504 12.04 10.79 25.49
C VAL A 504 13.50 10.79 25.12
N TYR A 505 13.83 10.92 23.84
CA TYR A 505 15.21 10.95 23.38
C TYR A 505 15.41 11.91 22.20
N GLN A 506 16.59 12.49 22.11
CA GLN A 506 16.91 13.53 21.12
C GLN A 506 18.41 13.55 20.80
N PRO A 507 18.83 14.13 19.67
CA PRO A 507 20.25 14.32 19.38
C PRO A 507 20.95 15.11 20.49
N SER A 508 22.11 14.62 20.92
CA SER A 508 22.93 15.24 21.97
C SER A 508 23.87 16.28 21.37
N THR A 509 24.17 17.33 22.14
CA THR A 509 25.23 18.28 21.77
C THR A 509 26.64 17.71 21.96
N THR A 510 26.77 16.52 22.55
CA THR A 510 28.07 15.87 22.86
C THR A 510 28.78 15.37 21.60
N GLY A 511 28.03 15.02 20.54
CA GLY A 511 28.58 14.53 19.28
C GLY A 511 27.49 14.15 18.29
N PRO A 512 27.84 14.01 16.99
CA PRO A 512 26.87 13.76 15.91
C PRO A 512 26.15 12.40 16.03
N ASP A 513 26.78 11.41 16.67
CA ASP A 513 26.23 10.07 16.88
C ASP A 513 25.83 9.81 18.35
N CYS A 514 25.61 10.89 19.11
CA CYS A 514 25.22 10.84 20.52
C CYS A 514 23.77 11.29 20.69
N TRP A 515 23.07 10.64 21.62
CA TRP A 515 21.67 10.89 21.94
C TRP A 515 21.46 10.99 23.45
N ASP A 516 20.61 11.93 23.85
CA ASP A 516 20.24 12.14 25.24
C ASP A 516 18.89 11.46 25.51
N PHE A 517 18.84 10.58 26.51
CA PHE A 517 17.67 9.78 26.87
C PHE A 517 17.11 10.19 28.23
N GLN A 518 15.79 10.31 28.32
CA GLN A 518 15.06 10.64 29.54
C GLN A 518 13.88 9.70 29.70
N PHE A 519 13.95 8.83 30.72
CA PHE A 519 12.84 7.98 31.09
C PHE A 519 11.89 8.71 32.03
N ARG A 520 10.60 8.78 31.71
CA ARG A 520 9.57 9.50 32.47
C ARG A 520 8.47 8.53 32.89
N THR A 521 8.26 8.41 34.20
CA THR A 521 7.14 7.63 34.78
C THR A 521 5.81 8.41 34.76
N GLN A 522 5.85 9.71 34.46
CA GLN A 522 4.71 10.58 34.13
C GLN A 522 5.22 11.67 33.18
N VAL A 523 4.41 12.09 32.19
CA VAL A 523 4.81 13.02 31.10
C VAL A 523 5.41 14.34 31.63
N ASP A 524 5.04 14.74 32.84
CA ASP A 524 5.32 16.07 33.43
C ASP A 524 6.48 16.12 34.46
N GLN A 525 7.23 15.03 34.70
CA GLN A 525 8.34 15.05 35.66
C GLN A 525 9.71 15.17 34.96
N PRO A 526 10.54 16.17 35.29
CA PRO A 526 11.88 16.29 34.74
C PRO A 526 12.81 15.23 35.35
N VAL A 527 13.30 14.33 34.49
CA VAL A 527 14.33 13.33 34.83
C VAL A 527 15.63 13.74 34.13
N PRO A 528 16.80 13.67 34.80
CA PRO A 528 18.08 13.95 34.15
C PRO A 528 18.27 13.08 32.91
N ALA A 529 18.83 13.66 31.86
CA ALA A 529 19.13 12.90 30.65
C ALA A 529 20.44 12.11 30.80
N GLU A 530 20.49 10.91 30.22
CA GLU A 530 21.71 10.13 30.05
C GLU A 530 22.14 10.16 28.58
N THR A 531 23.40 10.48 28.32
CA THR A 531 23.95 10.55 26.96
C THR A 531 24.60 9.24 26.57
N HIS A 532 24.18 8.67 25.44
CA HIS A 532 24.77 7.47 24.84
C HIS A 532 25.18 7.77 23.41
N CYS A 533 26.30 7.18 22.97
CA CYS A 533 26.79 7.35 21.60
C CYS A 533 27.04 6.00 20.95
N ARG A 534 26.90 5.94 19.61
CA ARG A 534 27.36 4.79 18.82
C ARG A 534 28.87 4.62 19.01
N VAL A 535 29.30 3.38 19.14
CA VAL A 535 30.73 3.02 19.15
C VAL A 535 31.17 2.83 17.71
N GLU A 536 32.19 3.57 17.27
CA GLU A 536 32.87 3.31 15.99
C GLU A 536 33.46 1.90 15.93
#